data_AF-A0A9D8EMN2-F1
#
_entry.id   AF-A0A9D8EMN2-F1
#
_cell.length_a   1.000
_cell.length_b   1.000
_cell.length_c   1.000
_cell.angle_alpha   90.00
_cell.angle_beta   90.00
_cell.angle_gamma   90.00
#
_symmetry.space_group_name_H-M   'P 1'
#
loop_
_entity.id
_entity.type
_entity.pdbx_description
1 polymer ?
#
loop_
_entity_poly.entity_id
_entity_poly.type
_entity_poly.pdbx_seq_one_letter_code
_entity_poly.pdbx_strand_id
1 'polypeptide(L)'
;MVKNLRVQEITEVELSLKQKIVEFTRRFSIQLSIVGVLLLLFSIFIIRNPGVFFSPTIYRAFMSSIPFSAIIALSLTFVIINGEIDLSFPSVMGFGGWVFASIYLATGNIYLGFVISLIAGACMGAVNGLLVTKIGIPSLVATIATSFFWRGALMVLAAGKG
;
A
#
# COMPACT_ATOMS: atom_id res chain seq x y z
N MET A 1 50.57 -36.58 -7.24
CA MET A 1 49.56 -36.80 -6.18
C MET A 1 48.89 -35.49 -5.73
N VAL A 2 49.64 -34.45 -5.33
CA VAL A 2 49.08 -33.17 -4.81
C VAL A 2 48.22 -32.37 -5.82
N LYS A 3 48.53 -32.40 -7.13
CA LYS A 3 47.71 -31.69 -8.14
C LYS A 3 46.28 -32.23 -8.28
N ASN A 4 46.07 -33.53 -8.11
CA ASN A 4 44.74 -34.13 -8.26
C ASN A 4 43.81 -33.79 -7.08
N LEU A 5 44.37 -33.67 -5.87
CA LEU A 5 43.62 -33.28 -4.66
C LEU A 5 43.07 -31.85 -4.79
N ARG A 6 43.84 -30.89 -5.33
CA ARG A 6 43.36 -29.52 -5.57
C ARG A 6 42.24 -29.45 -6.61
N VAL A 7 42.32 -30.22 -7.69
CA VAL A 7 41.29 -30.23 -8.74
C VAL A 7 39.97 -30.79 -8.19
N GLN A 8 40.05 -31.80 -7.31
CA GLN A 8 38.88 -32.37 -6.65
C GLN A 8 38.23 -31.39 -5.69
N GLU A 9 39.02 -30.67 -4.89
CA GLU A 9 38.54 -29.65 -3.96
C GLU A 9 37.87 -28.47 -4.69
N ILE A 10 38.44 -28.01 -5.81
CA ILE A 10 37.83 -26.98 -6.67
C ILE A 10 36.49 -27.47 -7.25
N THR A 11 36.42 -28.73 -7.68
CA THR A 11 35.20 -29.31 -8.27
C THR A 11 34.08 -29.45 -7.23
N GLU A 12 34.41 -29.87 -5.99
CA GLU A 12 33.42 -29.95 -4.90
C GLU A 12 32.89 -28.58 -4.50
N VAL A 13 33.75 -27.55 -4.49
CA VAL A 13 33.34 -26.17 -4.24
C VAL A 13 32.40 -25.66 -5.34
N GLU A 14 32.69 -25.92 -6.62
CA GLU A 14 31.80 -25.57 -7.74
C GLU A 14 30.44 -26.29 -7.67
N LEU A 15 30.44 -27.59 -7.35
CA LEU A 15 29.20 -28.36 -7.17
C LEU A 15 28.37 -27.85 -5.99
N SER A 16 29.00 -27.53 -4.86
CA SER A 16 28.34 -26.95 -3.69
C SER A 16 27.74 -25.58 -4.01
N LEU A 17 28.45 -24.73 -4.76
CA LEU A 17 27.96 -23.44 -5.22
C LEU A 17 26.76 -23.59 -6.15
N LYS A 18 26.82 -24.49 -7.15
CA LYS A 18 25.70 -24.75 -8.05
C LYS A 18 24.47 -25.26 -7.31
N GLN A 19 24.64 -26.16 -6.35
CA GLN A 19 23.55 -26.67 -5.52
C GLN A 19 22.90 -25.57 -4.68
N LYS A 20 23.72 -24.73 -4.02
CA LYS A 20 23.21 -23.56 -3.27
C LYS A 20 22.45 -22.57 -4.16
N ILE A 21 22.93 -22.31 -5.37
CA ILE A 21 22.24 -21.43 -6.34
C ILE A 21 20.90 -22.03 -6.78
N VAL A 22 20.86 -23.32 -7.11
CA VAL A 22 19.62 -24.00 -7.51
C VAL A 22 18.61 -24.00 -6.36
N GLU A 23 19.06 -24.28 -5.14
CA GLU A 23 18.20 -24.28 -3.95
C GLU A 23 17.66 -22.88 -3.63
N PHE A 24 18.53 -21.86 -3.72
CA PHE A 24 18.13 -20.45 -3.59
C PHE A 24 17.10 -20.05 -4.66
N THR A 25 17.37 -20.38 -5.92
CA THR A 25 16.49 -20.05 -7.05
C THR A 25 15.15 -20.76 -6.93
N ARG A 26 15.12 -22.01 -6.47
CA ARG A 26 13.88 -22.76 -6.23
C ARG A 26 13.10 -22.15 -5.06
N ARG A 27 13.79 -21.81 -3.96
CA ARG A 27 13.20 -21.22 -2.75
C ARG A 27 12.57 -19.85 -3.02
N PHE A 28 13.16 -19.05 -3.89
CA PHE A 28 12.71 -17.68 -4.20
C PHE A 28 12.20 -17.51 -5.63
N SER A 29 11.79 -18.61 -6.28
CA SER A 29 11.37 -18.65 -7.69
C SER A 29 10.28 -17.63 -8.01
N ILE A 30 9.27 -17.49 -7.15
CA ILE A 30 8.19 -16.49 -7.32
C ILE A 30 8.74 -15.06 -7.24
N GLN A 31 9.59 -14.77 -6.26
CA GLN A 31 10.13 -13.44 -6.04
C GLN A 31 11.05 -13.03 -7.19
N LEU A 32 11.91 -13.94 -7.63
CA LEU A 32 12.75 -13.78 -8.83
C LEU A 32 11.90 -13.58 -10.08
N SER A 33 10.77 -14.26 -10.20
CA SER A 33 9.85 -14.11 -11.34
C SER A 33 9.19 -12.72 -11.33
N ILE A 34 8.69 -12.26 -10.17
CA ILE A 34 8.09 -10.92 -10.03
C ILE A 34 9.11 -9.83 -10.34
N VAL A 35 10.32 -9.93 -9.79
CA VAL A 35 11.40 -8.98 -10.07
C VAL A 35 11.81 -9.05 -11.55
N GLY A 36 11.88 -10.25 -12.13
CA GLY A 36 12.17 -10.44 -13.55
C GLY A 36 11.15 -9.77 -14.46
N VAL A 37 9.85 -9.95 -14.18
CA VAL A 37 8.76 -9.28 -14.91
C VAL A 37 8.84 -7.76 -14.74
N LEU A 38 9.12 -7.27 -13.53
CA LEU A 38 9.29 -5.83 -13.27
C LEU A 38 10.43 -5.23 -14.11
N LEU A 39 11.60 -5.87 -14.10
CA LEU A 39 12.77 -5.43 -14.87
C LEU A 39 12.51 -5.47 -16.38
N LEU A 40 11.82 -6.51 -16.86
CA LEU A 40 11.42 -6.63 -18.25
C LEU A 40 10.50 -5.47 -18.66
N LEU A 41 9.46 -5.19 -17.87
CA LEU A 41 8.54 -4.08 -18.13
C LEU A 41 9.26 -2.72 -18.11
N PHE A 42 10.11 -2.48 -17.11
CA PHE A 42 10.93 -1.26 -17.04
C PHE A 42 11.82 -1.10 -18.27
N SER A 43 12.48 -2.18 -18.70
CA SER A 43 13.35 -2.16 -19.89
C SER A 43 12.56 -1.83 -21.14
N ILE A 44 11.40 -2.46 -21.34
CA ILE A 44 10.51 -2.17 -22.47
C ILE A 44 10.11 -0.69 -22.48
N PHE A 45 9.71 -0.14 -21.34
CA PHE A 45 9.27 1.25 -21.30
C PHE A 45 10.40 2.26 -21.47
N ILE A 46 11.58 2.01 -20.91
CA ILE A 46 12.78 2.85 -21.11
C ILE A 46 13.16 2.88 -22.59
N ILE A 47 13.15 1.72 -23.26
CA ILE A 47 13.49 1.63 -24.70
C ILE A 47 12.45 2.33 -25.56
N ARG A 48 11.15 2.16 -25.25
CA ARG A 48 10.06 2.68 -26.08
C ARG A 48 9.81 4.17 -25.86
N ASN A 49 10.03 4.70 -24.66
CA ASN A 49 9.76 6.10 -24.31
C ASN A 49 10.83 6.68 -23.34
N PRO A 50 12.10 6.80 -23.78
CA PRO A 50 13.19 7.23 -22.90
C PRO A 50 12.99 8.66 -22.37
N GLY A 51 12.44 9.57 -23.19
CA GLY A 51 12.21 10.96 -22.79
C GLY A 51 11.23 11.11 -21.61
N VAL A 52 10.32 10.14 -21.43
CA VAL A 52 9.39 10.12 -20.29
C VAL A 52 10.05 9.45 -19.09
N PHE A 53 10.69 8.30 -19.29
CA PHE A 53 11.27 7.50 -18.19
C PHE A 53 12.51 8.13 -17.57
N PHE A 54 13.29 8.91 -18.32
CA PHE A 54 14.40 9.68 -17.74
C PHE A 54 13.98 11.07 -17.25
N SER A 55 12.72 11.48 -17.48
CA SER A 55 12.24 12.78 -17.01
C SER A 55 12.02 12.77 -15.50
N PRO A 56 12.50 13.77 -14.74
CA PRO A 56 12.17 13.91 -13.33
C PRO A 56 10.66 14.04 -13.05
N THR A 57 9.87 14.39 -14.07
CA THR A 57 8.42 14.64 -13.94
C THR A 57 7.65 13.38 -13.54
N ILE A 58 7.97 12.23 -14.16
CA ILE A 58 7.28 10.96 -13.82
C ILE A 58 7.56 10.55 -12.38
N TYR A 59 8.80 10.75 -11.92
CA TYR A 59 9.20 10.43 -10.55
C TYR A 59 8.61 11.41 -9.54
N ARG A 60 8.50 12.70 -9.87
CA ARG A 60 7.80 13.68 -9.02
C ARG A 60 6.32 13.34 -8.87
N ALA A 61 5.63 13.00 -9.96
CA ALA A 61 4.24 12.56 -9.93
C ALA A 61 4.05 11.27 -9.12
N PHE A 62 5.02 10.35 -9.19
CA PHE A 62 5.01 9.14 -8.39
C PHE A 62 5.24 9.45 -6.89
N MET A 63 6.23 10.28 -6.58
CA MET A 63 6.57 10.69 -5.21
C MET A 63 5.49 11.58 -4.56
N SER A 64 4.63 12.25 -5.32
CA SER A 64 3.49 12.98 -4.76
C SER A 64 2.33 12.06 -4.37
N SER A 65 2.23 10.87 -4.98
CA SER A 65 1.08 9.96 -4.82
C SER A 65 1.37 8.80 -3.87
N ILE A 66 2.59 8.25 -3.90
CA ILE A 66 3.01 7.11 -3.10
C ILE A 66 2.90 7.34 -1.58
N PRO A 67 3.33 8.48 -1.01
CA PRO A 67 3.29 8.68 0.44
C PRO A 67 1.89 8.55 1.02
N PHE A 68 0.88 8.98 0.28
CA PHE A 68 -0.52 8.89 0.68
C PHE A 68 -0.96 7.44 0.88
N SER A 69 -0.75 6.59 -0.13
CA SER A 69 -1.06 5.15 -0.04
C SER A 69 -0.22 4.43 1.02
N ALA A 70 1.04 4.84 1.21
CA ALA A 70 1.93 4.25 2.21
C ALA A 70 1.46 4.54 3.65
N ILE A 71 1.08 5.79 3.95
CA ILE A 71 0.55 6.18 5.27
C ILE A 71 -0.71 5.38 5.60
N ILE A 72 -1.60 5.22 4.62
CA ILE A 72 -2.84 4.43 4.78
C ILE A 72 -2.50 2.96 5.03
N ALA A 73 -1.60 2.37 4.24
CA ALA A 73 -1.19 0.97 4.42
C ALA A 73 -0.59 0.70 5.81
N LEU A 74 0.18 1.65 6.35
CA LEU A 74 0.71 1.57 7.70
C LEU A 74 -0.41 1.53 8.75
N SER A 75 -1.44 2.36 8.60
CA SER A 75 -2.59 2.34 9.52
C SER A 75 -3.40 1.05 9.44
N LEU A 76 -3.61 0.52 8.22
CA LEU A 76 -4.32 -0.73 7.98
C LEU A 76 -3.58 -1.97 8.49
N THR A 77 -2.25 -1.88 8.64
CA THR A 77 -1.45 -2.97 9.19
C THR A 77 -1.92 -3.36 10.59
N PHE A 78 -2.30 -2.39 11.43
CA PHE A 78 -2.84 -2.68 12.76
C PHE A 78 -4.17 -3.42 12.71
N VAL A 79 -5.02 -3.13 11.72
CA VAL A 79 -6.30 -3.83 11.53
C VAL A 79 -6.05 -5.29 11.14
N ILE A 80 -5.15 -5.51 10.18
CA ILE A 80 -4.81 -6.84 9.67
C ILE A 80 -4.12 -7.70 10.75
N ILE A 81 -3.26 -7.11 11.58
CA ILE A 81 -2.62 -7.81 12.70
C ILE A 81 -3.67 -8.35 13.69
N ASN A 82 -4.80 -7.64 13.86
CA ASN A 82 -5.90 -8.10 14.70
C ASN A 82 -6.79 -9.16 14.01
N GLY A 83 -6.44 -9.62 12.81
CA GLY A 83 -7.20 -10.62 12.05
C GLY A 83 -8.41 -10.03 11.32
N GLU A 84 -8.54 -8.70 11.27
CA GLU A 84 -9.67 -8.01 10.67
C GLU A 84 -9.32 -7.41 9.30
N ILE A 85 -10.34 -7.10 8.50
CA ILE A 85 -10.17 -6.44 7.20
C ILE A 85 -10.96 -5.14 7.20
N ASP A 86 -10.32 -4.03 6.82
CA ASP A 86 -10.97 -2.74 6.61
C ASP A 86 -11.00 -2.34 5.14
N LEU A 87 -12.20 -2.35 4.54
CA LEU A 87 -12.47 -1.85 3.19
C LEU A 87 -13.11 -0.46 3.15
N SER A 88 -13.35 0.15 4.32
CA SER A 88 -13.94 1.47 4.45
C SER A 88 -12.93 2.61 4.29
N PHE A 89 -11.62 2.33 4.40
CA PHE A 89 -10.57 3.34 4.37
C PHE A 89 -10.65 4.36 3.22
N PRO A 90 -11.02 4.03 1.95
CA PRO A 90 -11.09 5.04 0.89
C PRO A 90 -12.21 6.06 1.14
N SER A 91 -13.33 5.60 1.70
CA SER A 91 -14.46 6.46 2.04
C SER A 91 -14.14 7.36 3.23
N VAL A 92 -13.49 6.81 4.27
CA VAL A 92 -13.05 7.55 5.46
C VAL A 92 -12.04 8.63 5.10
N MET A 93 -11.08 8.28 4.23
CA MET A 93 -10.09 9.18 3.68
C MET A 93 -10.72 10.32 2.86
N GLY A 94 -11.65 10.01 1.96
CA GLY A 94 -12.38 11.02 1.19
C GLY A 94 -13.21 11.95 2.08
N PHE A 95 -13.92 11.39 3.06
CA PHE A 95 -14.70 12.15 4.03
C PHE A 95 -13.80 13.05 4.89
N GLY A 96 -12.67 12.54 5.38
CA GLY A 96 -11.69 13.31 6.14
C GLY A 96 -11.10 14.48 5.33
N GLY A 97 -10.80 14.26 4.05
CA GLY A 97 -10.36 15.32 3.13
C GLY A 97 -11.41 16.42 2.95
N TRP A 98 -12.69 16.04 2.81
CA TRP A 98 -13.79 16.99 2.73
C TRP A 98 -14.00 17.77 4.04
N VAL A 99 -13.92 17.10 5.20
CA VAL A 99 -13.99 17.76 6.52
C VAL A 99 -12.85 18.76 6.66
N PHE A 100 -11.62 18.37 6.35
CA PHE A 100 -10.47 19.26 6.36
C PHE A 100 -10.70 20.49 5.47
N ALA A 101 -11.09 20.27 4.22
CA ALA A 101 -11.31 21.34 3.25
C ALA A 101 -12.43 22.28 3.70
N SER A 102 -13.54 21.74 4.22
CA SER A 102 -14.68 22.53 4.70
C SER A 102 -14.29 23.43 5.87
N ILE A 103 -13.53 22.90 6.84
CA ILE A 103 -13.06 23.67 7.99
C ILE A 103 -12.01 24.70 7.57
N TYR A 104 -11.09 24.34 6.68
CA TYR A 104 -10.10 25.28 6.16
C TYR A 104 -10.75 26.43 5.38
N LEU A 105 -11.71 26.14 4.49
CA LEU A 105 -12.43 27.16 3.74
C LEU A 105 -13.25 28.08 4.65
N ALA A 106 -13.81 27.55 5.74
CA ALA A 106 -14.58 28.34 6.70
C ALA A 106 -13.72 29.20 7.64
N THR A 107 -12.51 28.76 7.98
CA THR A 107 -11.72 29.37 9.08
C THR A 107 -10.33 29.87 8.67
N GLY A 108 -9.79 29.43 7.53
CA GLY A 108 -8.40 29.62 7.12
C GLY A 108 -7.37 28.88 7.98
N ASN A 109 -7.80 28.15 9.02
CA ASN A 109 -6.90 27.53 9.99
C ASN A 109 -6.58 26.07 9.64
N ILE A 110 -5.36 25.84 9.17
CA ILE A 110 -4.88 24.52 8.78
C ILE A 110 -4.83 23.52 9.94
N TYR A 111 -4.43 23.98 11.13
CA TYR A 111 -4.31 23.11 12.32
C TYR A 111 -5.67 22.65 12.79
N LEU A 112 -6.66 23.54 12.77
CA LEU A 112 -8.03 23.21 13.12
C LEU A 112 -8.63 22.21 12.15
N GLY A 113 -8.48 22.45 10.83
CA GLY A 113 -8.94 21.49 9.81
C GLY A 113 -8.30 20.11 10.00
N PHE A 114 -7.00 20.08 10.28
CA PHE A 114 -6.26 18.84 10.54
C PHE A 114 -6.82 18.08 11.75
N VAL A 115 -6.93 18.74 12.91
CA VAL A 115 -7.42 18.11 14.15
C VAL A 115 -8.86 17.59 13.99
N ILE A 116 -9.75 18.38 13.40
CA ILE A 116 -11.15 17.98 13.22
C ILE A 116 -11.27 16.81 12.23
N SER A 117 -10.46 16.80 11.16
CA SER A 117 -10.44 15.68 10.21
C SER A 117 -9.95 14.37 10.84
N LEU A 118 -8.95 14.43 11.73
CA LEU A 118 -8.50 13.27 12.50
C LEU A 118 -9.57 12.75 13.47
N ILE A 119 -10.27 13.65 14.17
CA ILE A 119 -11.38 13.27 15.06
C ILE A 119 -12.49 12.58 14.26
N ALA A 120 -12.85 13.12 13.09
CA ALA A 120 -13.84 12.49 12.22
C ALA A 120 -13.40 11.09 11.79
N GLY A 121 -12.14 10.93 11.37
CA GLY A 121 -11.52 9.63 11.06
C GLY A 121 -11.61 8.64 12.21
N ALA A 122 -11.22 9.07 13.42
CA ALA A 122 -11.27 8.25 14.62
C ALA A 122 -12.70 7.83 14.98
N CYS A 123 -13.68 8.73 14.86
CA CYS A 123 -15.09 8.41 15.08
C CYS A 123 -15.60 7.36 14.09
N MET A 124 -15.28 7.49 12.80
CA MET A 124 -15.65 6.50 11.78
C MET A 124 -15.01 5.13 12.05
N GLY A 125 -13.73 5.11 12.44
CA GLY A 125 -13.03 3.88 12.84
C GLY A 125 -13.64 3.26 14.10
N ALA A 126 -14.03 4.06 15.09
CA ALA A 126 -14.70 3.59 16.29
C ALA A 126 -16.07 2.95 15.98
N VAL A 127 -16.82 3.51 15.02
CA VAL A 127 -18.07 2.89 14.54
C VAL A 127 -17.79 1.48 13.99
N ASN A 128 -16.80 1.31 13.11
CA ASN A 128 -16.42 -0.01 12.61
C ASN A 128 -16.00 -0.95 13.75
N GLY A 129 -15.17 -0.47 14.68
CA GLY A 129 -14.73 -1.25 15.84
C GLY A 129 -15.89 -1.71 16.71
N LEU A 130 -16.89 -0.87 16.95
CA LEU A 130 -18.09 -1.22 17.71
C LEU A 130 -18.97 -2.25 16.98
N LEU A 131 -19.17 -2.09 15.67
CA LEU A 131 -19.93 -3.04 14.85
C LEU A 131 -19.32 -4.45 14.91
N VAL A 132 -17.99 -4.54 14.85
CA VAL A 132 -17.28 -5.82 14.88
C VAL A 132 -17.22 -6.39 16.31
N THR A 133 -16.76 -5.61 17.29
CA THR A 133 -16.47 -6.13 18.63
C THR A 133 -17.69 -6.30 19.54
N LYS A 134 -18.72 -5.45 19.39
CA LYS A 134 -19.91 -5.48 20.27
C LYS A 134 -21.12 -6.10 19.60
N ILE A 135 -21.34 -5.80 18.32
CA ILE A 135 -22.51 -6.32 17.58
C ILE A 135 -22.20 -7.68 16.95
N GLY A 136 -20.93 -7.99 16.72
CA GLY A 136 -20.51 -9.28 16.16
C GLY A 136 -20.70 -9.39 14.65
N ILE A 137 -20.76 -8.26 13.95
CA ILE A 137 -20.83 -8.26 12.48
C ILE A 137 -19.45 -8.60 11.92
N PRO A 138 -19.33 -9.53 10.95
CA PRO A 138 -18.05 -9.80 10.28
C PRO A 138 -17.42 -8.52 9.71
N SER A 139 -16.13 -8.27 9.97
CA SER A 139 -15.47 -7.00 9.62
C SER A 139 -15.53 -6.64 8.14
N LEU A 140 -15.40 -7.63 7.25
CA LEU A 140 -15.55 -7.43 5.81
C LEU A 140 -16.93 -6.83 5.48
N VAL A 141 -18.00 -7.37 6.05
CA VAL A 141 -19.38 -6.91 5.81
C VAL A 141 -19.60 -5.54 6.43
N ALA A 142 -19.17 -5.35 7.68
CA ALA A 142 -19.29 -4.08 8.39
C ALA A 142 -18.57 -2.96 7.61
N THR A 143 -17.34 -3.19 7.18
CA THR A 143 -16.52 -2.17 6.53
C THR A 143 -16.96 -1.88 5.10
N ILE A 144 -17.50 -2.85 4.36
CA ILE A 144 -18.15 -2.58 3.06
C ILE A 144 -19.40 -1.71 3.27
N ALA A 145 -20.24 -2.06 4.24
CA ALA A 145 -21.47 -1.32 4.53
C ALA A 145 -21.17 0.13 4.95
N THR A 146 -20.22 0.32 5.88
CA THR A 146 -19.82 1.67 6.29
C THR A 146 -19.08 2.42 5.19
N SER A 147 -18.35 1.74 4.30
CA SER A 147 -17.75 2.36 3.11
C SER A 147 -18.79 3.05 2.24
N PHE A 148 -19.89 2.35 1.94
CA PHE A 148 -21.01 2.92 1.19
C PHE A 148 -21.72 4.02 1.96
N PHE A 149 -21.91 3.86 3.27
CA PHE A 149 -22.54 4.86 4.11
C PHE A 149 -21.76 6.18 4.12
N TRP A 150 -20.46 6.15 4.44
CA TRP A 150 -19.61 7.35 4.51
C TRP A 150 -19.46 7.99 3.14
N ARG A 151 -19.32 7.18 2.08
CA ARG A 151 -19.27 7.70 0.70
C ARG A 151 -20.59 8.35 0.30
N GLY A 152 -21.73 7.76 0.64
CA GLY A 152 -23.05 8.34 0.39
C GLY A 152 -23.25 9.65 1.15
N ALA A 153 -22.90 9.68 2.44
CA ALA A 153 -22.95 10.87 3.26
C ALA A 153 -22.08 11.99 2.69
N LEU A 154 -20.84 11.67 2.28
CA LEU A 154 -19.95 12.60 1.60
C LEU A 154 -20.59 13.18 0.34
N MET A 155 -21.17 12.33 -0.53
CA MET A 155 -21.80 12.80 -1.78
C MET A 155 -22.95 13.78 -1.51
N VAL A 156 -23.75 13.54 -0.47
CA VAL A 156 -24.83 14.45 -0.06
C VAL A 156 -24.26 15.76 0.48
N LEU A 157 -23.27 15.70 1.37
CA LEU A 157 -22.67 16.86 2.02
C LEU A 157 -21.88 17.74 1.03
N ALA A 158 -21.22 17.11 0.06
CA ALA A 158 -20.52 17.80 -1.01
C ALA A 158 -21.46 18.26 -2.14
N ALA A 159 -22.77 18.03 -2.03
CA ALA A 159 -23.76 18.31 -3.07
C ALA A 159 -23.38 17.71 -4.45
N GLY A 160 -22.77 16.53 -4.43
CA GLY A 160 -22.24 15.85 -5.63
C GLY A 160 -21.01 16.51 -6.25
N LYS A 161 -20.43 17.55 -5.63
CA LYS A 161 -19.20 18.21 -6.07
C LYS A 161 -18.01 17.56 -5.35
N GLY A 162 -17.61 16.39 -5.86
CA GLY A 162 -16.43 15.65 -5.43
C GLY A 162 -15.56 15.30 -6.63
#